data_AF-A0A660XQ58-F1
#
_entry.id   AF-A0A660XQ58-F1
#
_cell.length_a   1.000
_cell.length_b   1.000
_cell.length_c   1.000
_cell.angle_alpha   90.00
_cell.angle_beta   90.00
_cell.angle_gamma   90.00
#
_symmetry.space_group_name_H-M   'P 1'
#
loop_
_entity.id
_entity.type
_entity.pdbx_description
1 polymer ?
#
loop_
_entity_poly.entity_id
_entity_poly.type
_entity_poly.pdbx_seq_one_letter_code
_entity_poly.pdbx_strand_id
1 'polypeptide(L)'
;VKRKISISEKFFKVDQNIDELRKEMAELRKQVREIEIRTSVPEIRKEINKLINVPELTHEIFLNNGTVVKGKVLHEDLDKIIIQTQIGQLTIFKNEIKLTRSAEVPKAKCVIEGPITEKVHEDKREFKGRIKNEGIRRADFPKIIFYLYDEATNLIASDSTFVAGNFHMYQSGVQTDASIEPGQSFPFECSVKFPKGSSVSYYIKKISWEEFE
;
A
#
# COMPACT_ATOMS: atom_id res chain seq x y z
N VAL A 1 -5.82 6.83 -80.08
CA VAL A 1 -5.20 5.61 -79.49
C VAL A 1 -5.50 5.59 -77.99
N LYS A 2 -6.42 4.73 -77.53
CA LYS A 2 -6.80 4.62 -76.10
C LYS A 2 -5.93 3.54 -75.43
N ARG A 3 -5.10 3.92 -74.45
CA ARG A 3 -4.28 2.98 -73.65
C ARG A 3 -5.19 2.11 -72.76
N LYS A 4 -5.23 0.80 -73.03
CA LYS A 4 -5.77 -0.21 -72.10
C LYS A 4 -4.78 -0.38 -70.96
N ILE A 5 -5.09 0.19 -69.80
CA ILE A 5 -4.35 -0.07 -68.55
C ILE A 5 -4.59 -1.54 -68.18
N SER A 6 -3.52 -2.28 -67.96
CA SER A 6 -3.58 -3.72 -67.71
C SER A 6 -4.17 -4.00 -66.33
N ILE A 7 -4.89 -5.11 -66.20
CA ILE A 7 -5.53 -5.54 -64.94
C ILE A 7 -4.50 -5.66 -63.80
N SER A 8 -3.27 -6.06 -64.12
CA SER A 8 -2.15 -6.14 -63.18
C SER A 8 -1.78 -4.79 -62.54
N GLU A 9 -1.78 -3.69 -63.31
CA GLU A 9 -1.50 -2.35 -62.78
C GLU A 9 -2.59 -1.83 -61.84
N LYS A 10 -3.85 -2.29 -61.99
CA LYS A 10 -4.93 -1.97 -61.05
C LYS A 10 -4.78 -2.76 -59.74
N PHE A 11 -4.37 -4.02 -59.80
CA PHE A 11 -4.15 -4.84 -58.60
C PHE A 11 -2.98 -4.32 -57.75
N PHE A 12 -1.85 -3.97 -58.39
CA PHE A 12 -0.71 -3.37 -57.67
C PHE A 12 -1.05 -2.07 -56.95
N LYS A 13 -1.91 -1.22 -57.54
CA LYS A 13 -2.37 0.01 -56.88
C LYS A 13 -3.31 -0.24 -55.71
N VAL A 14 -4.11 -1.31 -55.77
CA VAL A 14 -5.01 -1.70 -54.67
C VAL A 14 -4.22 -2.27 -53.49
N ASP A 15 -3.21 -3.10 -53.76
CA ASP A 15 -2.36 -3.67 -52.70
C ASP A 15 -1.54 -2.58 -52.00
N GLN A 16 -0.98 -1.61 -52.75
CA GLN A 16 -0.30 -0.44 -52.17
C GLN A 16 -1.22 0.37 -51.25
N ASN A 17 -2.47 0.61 -51.65
CA ASN A 17 -3.44 1.32 -50.80
C ASN A 17 -3.82 0.52 -49.54
N ILE A 18 -3.91 -0.82 -49.63
CA ILE A 18 -4.22 -1.67 -48.47
C ILE A 18 -3.07 -1.64 -47.46
N ASP A 19 -1.82 -1.64 -47.93
CA ASP A 19 -0.64 -1.56 -47.06
C ASP A 19 -0.50 -0.20 -46.38
N GLU A 20 -0.83 0.89 -47.08
CA GLU A 20 -0.88 2.24 -46.49
C GLU A 20 -1.95 2.33 -45.39
N LEU A 21 -3.15 1.81 -45.65
CA LEU A 21 -4.23 1.78 -44.65
C LEU A 21 -3.86 0.92 -43.43
N ARG A 22 -3.14 -0.19 -43.61
CA ARG A 22 -2.64 -1.01 -42.50
C ARG A 22 -1.63 -0.25 -41.64
N LYS A 23 -0.76 0.54 -42.27
CA LYS A 23 0.22 1.37 -41.58
C LYS A 23 -0.44 2.46 -40.75
N GLU A 24 -1.44 3.14 -41.32
CA GLU A 24 -2.23 4.16 -40.63
C GLU A 24 -3.03 3.56 -39.46
N MET A 25 -3.62 2.38 -39.64
CA MET A 25 -4.34 1.69 -38.56
C MET A 25 -3.40 1.27 -37.43
N ALA A 26 -2.16 0.89 -37.74
CA ALA A 26 -1.15 0.55 -36.73
C ALA A 26 -0.72 1.80 -35.92
N GLU A 27 -0.63 2.95 -36.59
CA GLU A 27 -0.28 4.23 -35.96
C GLU A 27 -1.42 4.74 -35.07
N LEU A 28 -2.66 4.68 -35.54
CA LEU A 28 -3.85 4.98 -34.72
C LEU A 28 -3.96 4.07 -33.51
N ARG A 29 -3.72 2.77 -33.65
CA ARG A 29 -3.68 1.82 -32.51
C ARG A 29 -2.57 2.13 -31.51
N LYS A 30 -1.48 2.74 -31.95
CA LYS A 30 -0.40 3.20 -31.06
C LYS A 30 -0.83 4.44 -30.30
N GLN A 31 -1.43 5.42 -30.97
CA GLN A 31 -1.95 6.64 -30.35
C GLN A 31 -3.08 6.34 -29.36
N VAL A 32 -4.01 5.44 -29.70
CA VAL A 32 -5.10 5.03 -28.79
C VAL A 32 -4.54 4.33 -27.56
N ARG A 33 -3.53 3.45 -27.70
CA ARG A 33 -2.86 2.85 -26.53
C ARG A 33 -2.16 3.90 -25.67
N GLU A 34 -1.51 4.88 -26.27
CA GLU A 34 -0.86 5.97 -25.54
C GLU A 34 -1.90 6.84 -24.80
N ILE A 35 -3.05 7.10 -25.42
CA ILE A 35 -4.19 7.77 -24.79
C ILE A 35 -4.76 6.91 -23.67
N GLU A 36 -4.98 5.59 -23.86
CA GLU A 36 -5.45 4.69 -22.79
C GLU A 36 -4.49 4.66 -21.60
N ILE A 37 -3.16 4.68 -21.83
CA ILE A 37 -2.15 4.78 -20.78
C ILE A 37 -2.22 6.14 -20.04
N ARG A 38 -2.50 7.23 -20.75
CA ARG A 38 -2.67 8.57 -20.15
C ARG A 38 -4.03 8.75 -19.46
N THR A 39 -5.07 8.11 -19.99
CA THR A 39 -6.48 8.24 -19.58
C THR A 39 -6.90 7.10 -18.64
N SER A 40 -6.02 6.15 -18.30
CA SER A 40 -6.20 5.20 -17.21
C SER A 40 -6.12 5.95 -15.87
N VAL A 41 -7.14 6.79 -15.65
CA VAL A 41 -7.40 7.73 -14.57
C VAL A 41 -6.67 7.41 -13.26
N PRO A 42 -5.60 8.18 -12.92
CA PRO A 42 -5.14 8.28 -11.55
C PRO A 42 -5.07 9.72 -11.03
N GLU A 43 -5.18 10.75 -11.87
CA GLU A 43 -4.90 12.14 -11.43
C GLU A 43 -6.05 12.74 -10.60
N ILE A 44 -7.30 12.60 -11.05
CA ILE A 44 -8.47 13.16 -10.33
C ILE A 44 -8.65 12.48 -8.96
N ARG A 45 -8.40 11.17 -8.86
CA ARG A 45 -8.45 10.45 -7.57
C ARG A 45 -7.33 10.87 -6.62
N LYS A 46 -6.14 11.20 -7.13
CA LYS A 46 -5.02 11.67 -6.30
C LYS A 46 -5.30 13.03 -5.67
N GLU A 47 -5.91 13.96 -6.39
CA GLU A 47 -6.24 15.28 -5.85
C GLU A 47 -7.31 15.21 -4.77
N ILE A 48 -8.34 14.37 -4.95
CA ILE A 48 -9.39 14.17 -3.94
C ILE A 48 -8.80 13.55 -2.66
N ASN A 49 -7.91 12.55 -2.78
CA ASN A 49 -7.26 11.94 -1.62
C ASN A 49 -6.36 12.91 -0.85
N LYS A 50 -5.66 13.84 -1.55
CA LYS A 50 -4.83 14.88 -0.91
C LYS A 50 -5.65 15.89 -0.09
N LEU A 51 -6.93 16.08 -0.42
CA LEU A 51 -7.80 17.06 0.26
C LEU A 51 -8.39 16.51 1.57
N ILE A 52 -8.36 15.19 1.78
CA ILE A 52 -8.79 14.57 3.05
C ILE A 52 -7.57 14.42 3.96
N ASN A 53 -6.90 15.54 4.25
CA ASN A 53 -5.90 15.55 5.32
C ASN A 53 -6.67 15.57 6.65
N VAL A 54 -7.03 14.39 7.15
CA VAL A 54 -7.67 14.27 8.47
C VAL A 54 -6.65 14.79 9.49
N PRO A 55 -6.95 15.88 10.23
CA PRO A 55 -6.03 16.38 11.24
C PRO A 55 -5.66 15.25 12.19
N GLU A 56 -4.37 15.08 12.47
CA GLU A 56 -3.91 14.12 13.48
C GLU A 56 -4.46 14.53 14.84
N LEU A 57 -5.59 13.93 15.23
CA LEU A 57 -6.16 14.08 16.55
C LEU A 57 -5.23 13.33 17.50
N THR A 58 -4.48 14.06 18.33
CA THR A 58 -3.51 13.46 19.26
C THR A 58 -4.02 13.41 20.70
N HIS A 59 -5.07 14.16 21.03
CA HIS A 59 -5.62 14.27 22.37
C HIS A 59 -7.16 14.23 22.35
N GLU A 60 -7.74 13.50 23.31
CA GLU A 60 -9.15 13.54 23.68
C GLU A 60 -9.27 14.19 25.07
N ILE A 61 -9.97 15.31 25.16
CA ILE A 61 -10.18 16.05 26.41
C ILE A 61 -11.63 15.92 26.82
N PHE A 62 -11.85 15.40 28.02
CA PHE A 62 -13.16 15.30 28.65
C PHE A 62 -13.37 16.52 29.53
N LEU A 63 -14.39 17.32 29.22
CA LEU A 63 -14.80 18.47 30.01
C LEU A 63 -15.74 18.03 31.15
N ASN A 64 -15.83 18.86 32.19
CA ASN A 64 -16.69 18.63 33.35
C ASN A 64 -18.18 18.53 33.00
N ASN A 65 -18.60 19.17 31.91
CA ASN A 65 -19.96 19.14 31.39
C ASN A 65 -20.27 17.89 30.52
N GLY A 66 -19.32 16.96 30.38
CA GLY A 66 -19.47 15.75 29.56
C GLY A 66 -19.11 15.90 28.08
N THR A 67 -18.71 17.09 27.63
CA THR A 67 -18.24 17.31 26.25
C THR A 67 -16.88 16.65 26.05
N VAL A 68 -16.70 15.97 24.91
CA VAL A 68 -15.41 15.38 24.50
C VAL A 68 -14.85 16.18 23.33
N VAL A 69 -13.71 16.82 23.55
CA VAL A 69 -13.00 17.58 22.52
C VAL A 69 -11.83 16.75 22.01
N LYS A 70 -11.81 16.45 20.71
CA LYS A 70 -10.70 15.74 20.07
C LYS A 70 -9.90 16.71 19.22
N GLY A 71 -8.57 16.70 19.38
CA GLY A 71 -7.70 17.62 18.64
C GLY A 71 -6.22 17.44 18.94
N LYS A 72 -5.40 18.29 18.33
CA LYS A 72 -3.96 18.41 18.61
C LYS A 72 -3.72 19.57 19.57
N VAL A 73 -3.13 19.30 20.73
CA VAL A 73 -2.71 20.37 21.65
C VAL A 73 -1.58 21.16 21.00
N LEU A 74 -1.82 22.45 20.78
CA LEU A 74 -0.83 23.38 20.23
C LEU A 74 -0.04 24.06 21.35
N HIS A 75 -0.71 24.40 22.44
CA HIS A 75 -0.12 25.10 23.56
C HIS A 75 -0.82 24.74 24.87
N GLU A 76 -0.05 24.61 25.94
CA GLU A 76 -0.55 24.34 27.28
C GLU A 76 0.13 25.29 28.27
N ASP A 77 -0.69 26.13 28.91
CA ASP A 77 -0.31 27.02 30.00
C ASP A 77 -0.73 26.41 31.35
N LEU A 78 -0.46 27.15 32.44
CA LEU A 78 -0.95 26.80 33.78
C LEU A 78 -2.48 26.82 33.87
N ASP A 79 -3.15 27.73 33.15
CA ASP A 79 -4.60 27.96 33.29
C ASP A 79 -5.42 27.55 32.07
N LYS A 80 -4.81 27.40 30.88
CA LYS A 80 -5.52 27.17 29.61
C LYS A 80 -4.77 26.23 28.68
N ILE A 81 -5.50 25.58 27.79
CA ILE A 81 -5.00 24.70 26.74
C ILE A 81 -5.59 25.17 25.40
N ILE A 82 -4.73 25.34 24.39
CA ILE A 82 -5.14 25.66 23.01
C ILE A 82 -5.05 24.39 22.18
N ILE A 83 -6.16 24.01 21.56
CA ILE A 83 -6.32 22.75 20.83
C ILE A 83 -6.77 23.04 19.41
N GLN A 84 -6.07 22.49 18.42
CA GLN A 84 -6.51 22.44 17.04
C GLN A 84 -7.47 21.25 16.86
N THR A 85 -8.74 21.53 16.59
CA THR A 85 -9.75 20.53 16.22
C THR A 85 -9.98 20.54 14.70
N GLN A 86 -10.79 19.60 14.19
CA GLN A 86 -11.13 19.52 12.76
C GLN A 86 -11.85 20.76 12.22
N ILE A 87 -12.55 21.50 13.08
CA ILE A 87 -13.34 22.68 12.71
C ILE A 87 -12.67 24.01 13.09
N GLY A 88 -11.48 23.97 13.70
CA GLY A 88 -10.75 25.18 14.11
C GLY A 88 -10.03 25.05 15.45
N GLN A 89 -9.52 26.17 15.95
CA GLN A 89 -8.84 26.24 17.25
C GLN A 89 -9.83 26.51 18.37
N LEU A 90 -9.71 25.74 19.45
CA LEU A 90 -10.46 25.91 20.68
C LEU A 90 -9.50 26.21 21.83
N THR A 91 -9.84 27.20 22.64
CA THR A 91 -9.16 27.49 23.90
C THR A 91 -10.03 26.98 25.04
N ILE A 92 -9.46 26.12 25.89
CA ILE A 92 -10.16 25.47 27.00
C ILE A 92 -9.44 25.82 28.30
N PHE A 93 -10.17 26.18 29.34
CA PHE A 93 -9.59 26.43 30.66
C PHE A 93 -9.38 25.12 31.42
N LYS A 94 -8.25 25.00 32.14
CA LYS A 94 -7.88 23.78 32.88
C LYS A 94 -8.87 23.41 33.99
N ASN A 95 -9.55 24.40 34.57
CA ASN A 95 -10.61 24.19 35.57
C ASN A 95 -11.84 23.47 35.01
N GLU A 96 -12.06 23.49 33.69
CA GLU A 96 -13.16 22.82 33.00
C GLU A 96 -12.78 21.40 32.54
N ILE A 97 -11.51 21.01 32.63
CA ILE A 97 -11.01 19.71 32.18
C ILE A 97 -11.12 18.68 33.30
N LYS A 98 -11.80 17.57 33.01
CA LYS A 98 -11.90 16.42 33.89
C LYS A 98 -10.77 15.41 33.67
N LEU A 99 -10.49 15.12 32.40
CA LEU A 99 -9.50 14.11 32.01
C LEU A 99 -8.94 14.45 30.63
N THR A 100 -7.62 14.35 30.49
CA THR A 100 -6.96 14.38 29.19
C THR A 100 -6.42 13.00 28.87
N ARG A 101 -6.75 12.45 27.70
CA ARG A 101 -6.23 11.19 27.17
C ARG A 101 -5.50 11.47 25.86
N SER A 102 -4.40 10.78 25.59
CA SER A 102 -3.84 10.77 24.23
C SER A 102 -4.80 10.01 23.32
N ALA A 103 -5.28 10.66 22.26
CA ALA A 103 -6.00 9.99 21.19
C ALA A 103 -5.04 9.01 20.51
N GLU A 104 -5.53 7.83 20.15
CA GLU A 104 -4.75 6.89 19.36
C GLU A 104 -4.51 7.50 17.98
N VAL A 105 -3.24 7.82 17.69
CA VAL A 105 -2.85 8.29 16.37
C VAL A 105 -3.23 7.21 15.36
N PRO A 106 -3.94 7.54 14.26
CA PRO A 106 -4.22 6.60 13.18
C PRO A 106 -2.89 5.99 12.74
N LYS A 107 -2.76 4.68 12.81
CA LYS A 107 -1.54 3.94 12.43
C LYS A 107 -1.89 2.72 11.63
N ALA A 108 -0.93 2.22 10.87
CA ALA A 108 -1.04 0.91 10.26
C ALA A 108 -0.87 -0.18 11.32
N LYS A 109 -1.49 -1.34 11.09
CA LYS A 109 -1.37 -2.50 11.96
C LYS A 109 -1.50 -3.77 11.14
N CYS A 110 -0.38 -4.29 10.68
CA CYS A 110 -0.36 -5.55 9.94
C CYS A 110 -0.36 -6.76 10.88
N VAL A 111 -1.29 -7.68 10.65
CA VAL A 111 -1.46 -8.93 11.40
C VAL A 111 -1.58 -10.11 10.43
N ILE A 112 -1.31 -11.33 10.90
CA ILE A 112 -1.60 -12.54 10.12
C ILE A 112 -3.11 -12.79 10.13
N GLU A 113 -3.69 -12.98 8.95
CA GLU A 113 -5.08 -13.40 8.81
C GLU A 113 -5.15 -14.90 8.54
N GLY A 114 -5.65 -15.66 9.52
CA GLY A 114 -5.78 -17.12 9.43
C GLY A 114 -4.50 -17.89 9.77
N PRO A 115 -4.48 -19.21 9.54
CA PRO A 115 -3.33 -20.06 9.82
C PRO A 115 -2.22 -19.88 8.78
N ILE A 116 -0.97 -20.07 9.20
CA ILE A 116 0.18 -20.18 8.31
C ILE A 116 0.35 -21.65 7.94
N THR A 117 0.36 -21.93 6.64
CA THR A 117 0.67 -23.26 6.11
C THR A 117 2.18 -23.40 5.98
N GLU A 118 2.74 -24.41 6.62
CA GLU A 118 4.16 -24.75 6.56
C GLU A 118 4.38 -25.99 5.69
N LYS A 119 5.37 -25.94 4.81
CA LYS A 119 5.90 -27.12 4.12
C LYS A 119 7.35 -27.32 4.51
N VAL A 120 7.65 -28.53 4.99
CA VAL A 120 8.98 -28.91 5.45
C VAL A 120 9.69 -29.68 4.34
N HIS A 121 10.90 -29.24 4.01
CA HIS A 121 11.82 -29.92 3.12
C HIS A 121 13.15 -30.17 3.86
N GLU A 122 14.04 -30.96 3.25
CA GLU A 122 15.35 -31.29 3.85
C GLU A 122 16.28 -30.08 3.98
N ASP A 123 16.14 -29.07 3.10
CA ASP A 123 17.03 -27.93 2.97
C ASP A 123 16.31 -26.57 3.06
N LYS A 124 14.99 -26.58 3.24
CA LYS A 124 14.18 -25.36 3.37
C LYS A 124 12.86 -25.57 4.09
N ARG A 125 12.30 -24.48 4.62
CA ARG A 125 10.93 -24.40 5.09
C ARG A 125 10.19 -23.35 4.26
N GLU A 126 9.03 -23.72 3.72
CA GLU A 126 8.16 -22.80 3.00
C GLU A 126 6.95 -22.43 3.86
N PHE A 127 6.65 -21.15 3.94
CA PHE A 127 5.54 -20.59 4.69
C PHE A 127 4.60 -19.86 3.74
N LYS A 128 3.32 -20.20 3.80
CA LYS A 128 2.25 -19.50 3.08
C LYS A 128 1.19 -19.02 4.05
N GLY A 129 0.73 -17.79 3.87
CA GLY A 129 -0.32 -17.22 4.70
C GLY A 129 -0.83 -15.92 4.10
N ARG A 130 -1.56 -15.15 4.91
CA ARG A 130 -2.07 -13.85 4.51
C ARG A 130 -1.75 -12.81 5.58
N ILE A 131 -1.46 -11.59 5.15
CA ILE A 131 -1.30 -10.44 6.03
C ILE A 131 -2.45 -9.48 5.77
N LYS A 132 -3.09 -9.03 6.84
CA LYS A 132 -4.16 -8.04 6.84
C LYS A 132 -3.70 -6.78 7.56
N ASN A 133 -4.03 -5.62 7.01
CA ASN A 133 -3.92 -4.37 7.74
C ASN A 133 -5.22 -4.10 8.52
N GLU A 134 -5.19 -4.22 9.84
CA GLU A 134 -6.28 -3.84 10.74
C GLU A 134 -6.19 -2.38 11.22
N GLY A 135 -5.16 -1.66 10.79
CA GLY A 135 -4.95 -0.26 11.13
C GLY A 135 -5.90 0.66 10.38
N ILE A 136 -5.78 1.95 10.70
CA ILE A 136 -6.56 3.04 10.07
C ILE A 136 -5.73 3.72 8.96
N ARG A 137 -4.39 3.60 9.01
CA ARG A 137 -3.49 4.06 7.94
C ARG A 137 -3.04 2.88 7.07
N ARG A 138 -2.67 3.19 5.83
CA ARG A 138 -2.04 2.25 4.89
C ARG A 138 -0.68 1.80 5.43
N ALA A 139 -0.37 0.52 5.27
CA ALA A 139 0.93 -0.04 5.55
C ALA A 139 1.75 -0.07 4.26
N ASP A 140 2.93 0.54 4.27
CA ASP A 140 3.84 0.57 3.13
C ASP A 140 4.99 -0.42 3.32
N PHE A 141 5.37 -1.10 2.24
CA PHE A 141 6.38 -2.16 2.20
C PHE A 141 6.25 -3.21 3.33
N PRO A 142 5.06 -3.82 3.52
CA PRO A 142 4.89 -4.85 4.54
C PRO A 142 5.80 -6.04 4.24
N LYS A 143 6.58 -6.42 5.26
CA LYS A 143 7.57 -7.51 5.21
C LYS A 143 7.32 -8.47 6.35
N ILE A 144 7.31 -9.76 6.04
CA ILE A 144 7.30 -10.83 7.03
C ILE A 144 8.66 -11.50 7.09
N ILE A 145 9.13 -11.77 8.30
CA ILE A 145 10.42 -12.37 8.59
C ILE A 145 10.17 -13.65 9.39
N PHE A 146 10.79 -14.75 8.97
CA PHE A 146 10.78 -16.01 9.69
C PHE A 146 12.16 -16.32 10.23
N TYR A 147 12.19 -16.80 11.48
CA TYR A 147 13.39 -17.23 12.19
C TYR A 147 13.21 -18.70 12.56
N LEU A 148 14.15 -19.55 12.15
CA LEU A 148 14.15 -20.99 12.43
C LEU A 148 15.11 -21.28 13.57
N TYR A 149 14.66 -22.04 14.55
CA TYR A 149 15.42 -22.37 15.76
C TYR A 149 15.55 -23.88 15.96
N ASP A 150 16.64 -24.29 16.60
CA ASP A 150 16.81 -25.65 17.14
C ASP A 150 16.12 -25.82 18.51
N GLU A 151 16.20 -27.02 19.09
CA GLU A 151 15.64 -27.31 20.43
C GLU A 151 16.33 -26.51 21.55
N ALA A 152 17.59 -26.12 21.34
CA ALA A 152 18.38 -25.32 22.29
C ALA A 152 18.19 -23.81 22.10
N THR A 153 17.22 -23.39 21.27
CA THR A 153 16.89 -22.00 20.96
C THR A 153 17.97 -21.22 20.19
N ASN A 154 18.90 -21.91 19.54
CA ASN A 154 19.87 -21.29 18.64
C ASN A 154 19.23 -21.00 17.28
N LEU A 155 19.51 -19.82 16.73
CA LEU A 155 19.04 -19.44 15.40
C LEU A 155 19.79 -20.24 14.34
N ILE A 156 19.07 -21.04 13.56
CA ILE A 156 19.61 -21.82 12.44
C ILE A 156 19.67 -20.96 11.18
N ALA A 157 18.55 -20.32 10.84
CA ALA A 157 18.41 -19.51 9.64
C ALA A 157 17.26 -18.52 9.77
N SER A 158 17.29 -17.45 8.98
CA SER A 158 16.19 -16.52 8.84
C SER A 158 16.10 -16.01 7.42
N ASP A 159 14.88 -15.81 6.94
CA ASP A 159 14.64 -15.14 5.67
C ASP A 159 13.36 -14.29 5.77
N SER A 160 13.15 -13.43 4.78
CA SER A 160 12.02 -12.52 4.74
C SER A 160 11.45 -12.38 3.34
N THR A 161 10.18 -12.02 3.27
CA THR A 161 9.53 -11.65 2.01
C THR A 161 8.71 -10.38 2.19
N PHE A 162 8.72 -9.54 1.17
CA PHE A 162 7.73 -8.48 1.04
C PHE A 162 6.39 -9.08 0.60
N VAL A 163 5.30 -8.41 1.00
CA VAL A 163 3.95 -8.76 0.60
C VAL A 163 3.58 -7.91 -0.61
N ALA A 164 3.32 -8.57 -1.74
CA ALA A 164 2.75 -7.90 -2.91
C ALA A 164 1.29 -7.51 -2.61
N GLY A 165 0.99 -6.23 -2.73
CA GLY A 165 -0.27 -5.64 -2.32
C GLY A 165 -0.82 -4.68 -3.37
N ASN A 166 -1.31 -3.53 -2.91
CA ASN A 166 -1.84 -2.48 -3.76
C ASN A 166 -0.73 -1.70 -4.44
N PHE A 167 -1.05 -1.25 -5.66
CA PHE A 167 -0.28 -0.21 -6.32
C PHE A 167 -0.52 1.14 -5.65
N HIS A 168 0.55 1.84 -5.30
CA HIS A 168 0.52 3.19 -4.79
C HIS A 168 1.64 4.05 -5.39
N MET A 169 1.35 5.34 -5.61
CA MET A 169 2.33 6.33 -6.02
C MET A 169 2.43 7.40 -4.94
N TYR A 170 3.60 7.48 -4.31
CA TYR A 170 3.91 8.46 -3.28
C TYR A 170 4.05 9.87 -3.86
N GLN A 171 4.03 10.88 -2.98
CA GLN A 171 4.20 12.28 -3.40
C GLN A 171 5.58 12.55 -4.04
N SER A 172 6.58 11.75 -3.69
CA SER A 172 7.91 11.76 -4.32
C SER A 172 7.91 11.30 -5.79
N GLY A 173 6.79 10.76 -6.29
CA GLY A 173 6.70 10.15 -7.62
C GLY A 173 7.14 8.68 -7.65
N VAL A 174 7.66 8.15 -6.54
CA VAL A 174 7.99 6.73 -6.41
C VAL A 174 6.71 5.90 -6.47
N GLN A 175 6.75 4.82 -7.25
CA GLN A 175 5.66 3.87 -7.40
C GLN A 175 6.02 2.57 -6.66
N THR A 176 5.05 1.98 -5.99
CA THR A 176 5.17 0.68 -5.31
C THR A 176 3.96 -0.17 -5.64
N ASP A 177 4.14 -1.49 -5.66
CA ASP A 177 3.09 -2.50 -5.66
C ASP A 177 3.03 -3.27 -4.31
N ALA A 178 3.75 -2.78 -3.30
CA ALA A 178 3.86 -3.38 -1.98
C ALA A 178 3.27 -2.44 -0.91
N SER A 179 1.96 -2.24 -0.94
CA SER A 179 1.23 -1.52 0.10
C SER A 179 -0.06 -2.26 0.48
N ILE A 180 -0.56 -2.09 1.70
CA ILE A 180 -1.82 -2.72 2.16
C ILE A 180 -2.72 -1.65 2.76
N GLU A 181 -3.82 -1.35 2.07
CA GLU A 181 -4.82 -0.41 2.56
C GLU A 181 -5.55 -0.92 3.82
N PRO A 182 -6.09 -0.03 4.66
CA PRO A 182 -6.89 -0.39 5.83
C PRO A 182 -7.99 -1.42 5.51
N GLY A 183 -8.05 -2.49 6.30
CA GLY A 183 -9.00 -3.59 6.17
C GLY A 183 -8.68 -4.63 5.09
N GLN A 184 -7.70 -4.37 4.21
CA GLN A 184 -7.34 -5.29 3.13
C GLN A 184 -6.36 -6.37 3.57
N SER A 185 -6.32 -7.45 2.79
CA SER A 185 -5.55 -8.66 3.09
C SER A 185 -4.93 -9.22 1.81
N PHE A 186 -3.64 -9.58 1.89
CA PHE A 186 -2.87 -10.10 0.77
C PHE A 186 -2.08 -11.36 1.15
N PRO A 187 -1.91 -12.31 0.22
CA PRO A 187 -1.13 -13.51 0.45
C PRO A 187 0.38 -13.22 0.51
N PHE A 188 1.12 -14.02 1.26
CA PHE A 188 2.57 -14.06 1.23
C PHE A 188 3.07 -15.49 1.06
N GLU A 189 4.27 -15.62 0.50
CA GLU A 189 5.00 -16.88 0.39
C GLU A 189 6.48 -16.62 0.70
N CYS A 190 7.00 -17.28 1.74
CA CYS A 190 8.39 -17.13 2.19
C CYS A 190 9.07 -18.50 2.24
N SER A 191 10.27 -18.62 1.68
CA SER A 191 11.05 -19.85 1.72
C SER A 191 12.37 -19.60 2.44
N VAL A 192 12.52 -20.13 3.65
CA VAL A 192 13.77 -20.03 4.42
C VAL A 192 14.63 -21.24 4.14
N LYS A 193 15.80 -21.05 3.52
CA LYS A 193 16.79 -22.11 3.30
C LYS A 193 17.71 -22.28 4.51
N PHE A 194 18.10 -23.51 4.79
CA PHE A 194 19.04 -23.84 5.87
C PHE A 194 19.95 -25.02 5.49
N PRO A 195 21.10 -25.20 6.18
CA PRO A 195 22.03 -26.27 5.87
C PRO A 195 21.40 -27.66 6.00
N LYS A 196 21.72 -28.56 5.07
CA LYS A 196 21.25 -29.96 5.12
C LYS A 196 21.78 -30.64 6.38
N GLY A 197 20.89 -31.33 7.09
CA GLY A 197 21.19 -31.99 8.37
C GLY A 197 20.94 -31.14 9.62
N SER A 198 20.52 -29.88 9.47
CA SER A 198 20.05 -29.07 10.62
C SER A 198 18.67 -29.52 11.09
N SER A 199 18.52 -29.78 12.39
CA SER A 199 17.24 -30.11 13.02
C SER A 199 16.51 -28.84 13.46
N VAL A 200 15.62 -28.35 12.61
CA VAL A 200 14.74 -27.23 12.97
C VAL A 200 13.62 -27.73 13.89
N SER A 201 13.50 -27.16 15.08
CA SER A 201 12.49 -27.51 16.08
C SER A 201 11.23 -26.64 15.94
N TYR A 202 11.40 -25.31 15.96
CA TYR A 202 10.30 -24.35 15.87
C TYR A 202 10.68 -23.11 15.07
N TYR A 203 9.69 -22.27 14.76
CA TYR A 203 9.89 -20.99 14.11
C TYR A 203 9.22 -19.84 14.87
N ILE A 204 9.80 -18.65 14.73
CA ILE A 204 9.20 -17.38 15.16
C ILE A 204 9.00 -16.51 13.92
N LYS A 205 7.96 -15.68 13.94
CA LYS A 205 7.62 -14.74 12.88
C LYS A 205 7.59 -13.31 13.39
N LYS A 206 8.02 -12.37 12.55
CA LYS A 206 7.92 -10.93 12.78
C LYS A 206 7.37 -10.25 11.54
N ILE A 207 6.42 -9.32 11.73
CA ILE A 207 5.92 -8.46 10.66
C ILE A 207 6.49 -7.06 10.89
N SER A 208 6.93 -6.42 9.81
CA SER A 208 7.43 -5.05 9.76
C SER A 208 6.74 -4.32 8.61
N TRP A 209 6.49 -3.03 8.78
CA TRP A 209 5.99 -2.15 7.73
C TRP A 209 6.49 -0.74 8.01
N GLU A 210 6.40 0.11 6.99
CA GLU A 210 6.68 1.53 7.07
C GLU A 210 5.38 2.30 6.81
N GLU A 211 5.38 3.59 7.10
CA GLU A 211 4.25 4.50 6.82
C GLU A 211 4.82 5.73 6.12
N PHE A 212 4.44 5.94 4.86
CA PHE A 212 4.82 7.11 4.07
C PHE A 212 3.59 7.95 3.71
N GLU A 213 3.84 9.22 3.37
CA GLU A 213 2.83 10.19 2.91
C GLU A 213 2.75 10.36 1.38
#